data_AF-A0A1E4XJY9-F1
#
_entry.id   AF-A0A1E4XJY9-F1
#
_cell.length_a   1.000
_cell.length_b   1.000
_cell.length_c   1.000
_cell.angle_alpha   90.00
_cell.angle_beta   90.00
_cell.angle_gamma   90.00
#
_symmetry.space_group_name_H-M   'P 1'
#
loop_
_entity.id
_entity.type
_entity.pdbx_description
1 polymer ?
#
loop_
_entity_poly.entity_id
_entity_poly.type
_entity_poly.pdbx_seq_one_letter_code
_entity_poly.pdbx_strand_id
1 'polypeptide(L)'
;MTAQLSSSGLRDEALRMVYASNYRAFRRRRSLLLLNLQRQVGLSELPWVAVIEGDRQSGAVVAGAAKQALVESSALTLSAFPYAILPNKLLQEFSALADTAELDLPFVEEVAADIFMGKFSDKFADAARRAGRVLAGSLYTRYYDINTDELASLHTRGRRRARVASDAFATLCAKRAGVELGTWHPATNGTILEQQQILTTQNLALLFEELGLKVLLQSRLGVMVRVCFEWICKRQQVRIEHYHARLIMLKNTAYAWRQMVFYLAMLDEGERRDAMASVEACFATQPVAFRETFLPVMSGLRKVCAGEVLHQHDATEDGAKVFLGWTVTRHWLLAPQDVISSRTVEQQ
;
A
#
# COMPACT_ATOMS: atom_id res chain seq x y z
N MET A 1 -1.84 23.69 -6.58
CA MET A 1 -0.62 23.09 -7.16
C MET A 1 -0.92 22.23 -8.39
N THR A 2 -1.41 20.99 -8.27
CA THR A 2 -1.61 20.10 -9.44
C THR A 2 -2.41 20.74 -10.57
N ALA A 3 -3.56 21.36 -10.25
CA ALA A 3 -4.39 22.06 -11.23
C ALA A 3 -3.63 23.16 -12.02
N GLN A 4 -2.69 23.85 -11.38
CA GLN A 4 -1.88 24.90 -12.02
C GLN A 4 -0.73 24.31 -12.85
N LEU A 5 -0.09 23.24 -12.35
CA LEU A 5 0.94 22.52 -13.10
C LEU A 5 0.34 21.86 -14.35
N SER A 6 -0.80 21.20 -14.22
CA SER A 6 -1.51 20.57 -15.33
C SER A 6 -2.04 21.59 -16.37
N SER A 7 -2.31 22.85 -15.98
CA SER A 7 -2.70 23.89 -16.94
C SER A 7 -1.52 24.66 -17.53
N SER A 8 -0.33 24.61 -16.92
CA SER A 8 0.81 25.47 -17.27
C SER A 8 1.30 25.36 -18.72
N GLY A 9 1.03 24.23 -19.39
CA GLY A 9 1.35 24.03 -20.81
C GLY A 9 0.40 24.76 -21.79
N LEU A 10 -0.64 25.44 -21.32
CA LEU A 10 -1.56 26.21 -22.16
C LEU A 10 -1.07 27.66 -22.28
N ARG A 11 -0.96 28.18 -23.51
CA ARG A 11 -0.49 29.56 -23.77
C ARG A 11 -1.46 30.62 -23.23
N ASP A 12 -2.75 30.43 -23.49
CA ASP A 12 -3.79 31.38 -23.13
C ASP A 12 -4.11 31.31 -21.62
N GLU A 13 -4.06 32.46 -20.94
CA GLU A 13 -4.34 32.56 -19.50
C GLU A 13 -5.79 32.22 -19.15
N ALA A 14 -6.76 32.63 -19.97
CA ALA A 14 -8.16 32.29 -19.75
C ALA A 14 -8.36 30.77 -19.88
N LEU A 15 -7.73 30.13 -20.87
CA LEU A 15 -7.75 28.66 -20.97
C LEU A 15 -7.08 27.99 -19.76
N ARG A 16 -5.97 28.54 -19.25
CA ARG A 16 -5.34 28.06 -18.01
C ARG A 16 -6.29 28.12 -16.81
N MET A 17 -6.99 29.23 -16.65
CA MET A 17 -7.96 29.42 -15.56
C MET A 17 -9.16 28.48 -15.68
N VAL A 18 -9.71 28.34 -16.89
CA VAL A 18 -10.84 27.45 -17.17
C VAL A 18 -10.47 26.00 -16.93
N TYR A 19 -9.31 25.55 -17.44
CA TYR A 19 -8.81 24.20 -17.20
C TYR A 19 -8.60 23.93 -15.71
N ALA A 20 -7.90 24.82 -15.01
CA ALA A 20 -7.64 24.66 -13.58
C ALA A 20 -8.93 24.62 -12.75
N SER A 21 -9.95 25.38 -13.14
CA SER A 21 -11.27 25.38 -12.49
C SER A 21 -12.03 24.08 -12.74
N ASN A 22 -12.03 23.59 -13.98
CA ASN A 22 -12.59 22.28 -14.34
C ASN A 22 -11.90 21.15 -13.57
N TYR A 23 -10.57 21.15 -13.53
CA TYR A 23 -9.79 20.18 -12.76
C TYR A 23 -10.21 20.15 -11.29
N ARG A 24 -10.26 21.31 -10.62
CA ARG A 24 -10.64 21.40 -9.20
C ARG A 24 -12.07 20.93 -8.96
N ALA A 25 -13.01 21.33 -9.81
CA ALA A 25 -14.41 20.89 -9.71
C ALA A 25 -14.51 19.37 -9.88
N PHE A 26 -13.84 18.83 -10.89
CA PHE A 26 -13.86 17.41 -11.21
C PHE A 26 -13.26 16.52 -10.12
N ARG A 27 -12.22 17.01 -9.42
CA ARG A 27 -11.62 16.32 -8.26
C ARG A 27 -12.48 16.31 -7.01
N ARG A 28 -13.49 17.19 -6.92
CA ARG A 28 -14.46 17.21 -5.80
C ARG A 28 -15.63 16.25 -6.02
N ARG A 29 -15.73 15.60 -7.17
CA ARG A 29 -16.83 14.67 -7.45
C ARG A 29 -16.77 13.44 -6.55
N ARG A 30 -17.95 12.87 -6.26
CA ARG A 30 -18.05 11.58 -5.57
C ARG A 30 -17.71 10.45 -6.54
N SER A 31 -16.89 9.52 -6.07
CA SER A 31 -16.60 8.29 -6.80
C SER A 31 -17.74 7.30 -6.65
N LEU A 32 -18.04 6.54 -7.71
CA LEU A 32 -18.98 5.43 -7.68
C LEU A 32 -18.23 4.11 -7.60
N LEU A 33 -18.79 3.14 -6.86
CA LEU A 33 -18.33 1.77 -6.91
C LEU A 33 -18.83 1.13 -8.20
N LEU A 34 -17.92 0.85 -9.11
CA LEU A 34 -18.21 0.16 -10.37
C LEU A 34 -17.55 -1.22 -10.35
N LEU A 35 -18.15 -2.18 -11.04
CA LEU A 35 -17.73 -3.58 -11.08
C LEU A 35 -17.32 -3.97 -12.50
N ASN A 36 -16.64 -5.11 -12.65
CA ASN A 36 -16.19 -5.64 -13.94
C ASN A 36 -15.23 -4.72 -14.70
N LEU A 37 -14.31 -4.09 -13.97
CA LEU A 37 -13.29 -3.17 -14.43
C LEU A 37 -13.88 -1.90 -15.09
N GLN A 38 -15.16 -1.62 -14.84
CA GLN A 38 -15.80 -0.40 -15.30
C GLN A 38 -15.21 0.81 -14.56
N ARG A 39 -15.08 1.93 -15.28
CA ARG A 39 -14.55 3.18 -14.75
C ARG A 39 -15.51 4.32 -15.03
N GLN A 40 -15.55 5.29 -14.12
CA GLN A 40 -16.24 6.55 -14.38
C GLN A 40 -15.46 7.35 -15.42
N VAL A 41 -16.19 8.24 -16.12
CA VAL A 41 -15.61 9.22 -17.03
C VAL A 41 -14.47 9.97 -16.33
N GLY A 42 -13.32 10.04 -17.01
CA GLY A 42 -12.11 10.76 -16.66
C GLY A 42 -12.15 12.23 -17.09
N LEU A 43 -11.18 13.03 -16.66
CA LEU A 43 -11.21 14.48 -16.89
C LEU A 43 -11.03 14.80 -18.38
N SER A 44 -10.07 14.12 -19.01
CA SER A 44 -9.77 14.20 -20.44
C SER A 44 -10.85 13.60 -21.32
N GLU A 45 -11.79 12.84 -20.75
CA GLU A 45 -12.96 12.31 -21.48
C GLU A 45 -14.11 13.34 -21.52
N LEU A 46 -14.00 14.48 -20.81
CA LEU A 46 -14.96 15.59 -20.97
C LEU A 46 -14.69 16.32 -22.30
N PRO A 47 -15.69 16.47 -23.19
CA PRO A 47 -15.46 17.00 -24.54
C PRO A 47 -14.74 18.36 -24.58
N TRP A 48 -15.14 19.31 -23.72
CA TRP A 48 -14.51 20.63 -23.67
C TRP A 48 -13.10 20.58 -23.08
N VAL A 49 -12.80 19.64 -22.18
CA VAL A 49 -11.45 19.48 -21.65
C VAL A 49 -10.55 18.85 -22.71
N ALA A 50 -11.02 17.82 -23.40
CA ALA A 50 -10.27 17.16 -24.48
C ALA A 50 -9.82 18.17 -25.55
N VAL A 51 -10.69 19.11 -25.91
CA VAL A 51 -10.34 20.21 -26.84
C VAL A 51 -9.25 21.11 -26.27
N ILE A 52 -9.38 21.55 -25.01
CA ILE A 52 -8.38 22.40 -24.34
C ILE A 52 -7.03 21.67 -24.23
N GLU A 53 -7.03 20.36 -23.97
CA GLU A 53 -5.80 19.57 -23.89
C GLU A 53 -5.08 19.45 -25.24
N GLY A 54 -5.80 19.49 -26.36
CA GLY A 54 -5.21 19.53 -27.70
C GLY A 54 -4.34 20.77 -27.96
N ASP A 55 -4.62 21.88 -27.27
CA ASP A 55 -3.84 23.12 -27.37
C ASP A 55 -2.63 23.15 -26.42
N ARG A 56 -2.43 22.11 -25.61
CA ARG A 56 -1.33 22.04 -24.64
C ARG A 56 -0.01 21.83 -25.35
N GLN A 57 0.97 22.69 -25.07
CA GLN A 57 2.34 22.42 -25.45
C GLN A 57 2.98 21.38 -24.53
N SER A 58 3.52 20.33 -25.12
CA SER A 58 4.54 19.52 -24.48
C SER A 58 5.79 20.37 -24.29
N GLY A 59 6.31 20.41 -23.06
CA GLY A 59 7.48 21.20 -22.74
C GLY A 59 8.25 20.58 -21.58
N ALA A 60 9.55 20.35 -21.79
CA ALA A 60 10.44 19.73 -20.80
C ALA A 60 10.42 20.45 -19.43
N VAL A 61 10.18 21.76 -19.42
CA VAL A 61 10.06 22.56 -18.18
C VAL A 61 8.83 22.15 -17.37
N VAL A 62 7.68 21.95 -18.01
CA VAL A 62 6.42 21.56 -17.34
C VAL A 62 6.53 20.13 -16.81
N ALA A 63 7.06 19.21 -17.64
CA ALA A 63 7.29 17.84 -17.23
C ALA A 63 8.28 17.75 -16.05
N GLY A 64 9.36 18.52 -16.09
CA GLY A 64 10.33 18.64 -15.00
C GLY A 64 9.71 19.17 -13.70
N ALA A 65 8.90 20.23 -13.78
CA ALA A 65 8.20 20.79 -12.63
C ALA A 65 7.17 19.80 -12.03
N ALA A 66 6.44 19.07 -12.87
CA ALA A 66 5.50 18.04 -12.42
C ALA A 66 6.22 16.87 -11.73
N LYS A 67 7.36 16.42 -12.29
CA LYS A 67 8.21 15.39 -11.66
C LYS A 67 8.71 15.87 -10.30
N GLN A 68 9.24 17.09 -10.22
CA GLN A 68 9.74 17.64 -8.95
C GLN A 68 8.63 17.73 -7.90
N ALA A 69 7.45 18.22 -8.27
CA ALA A 69 6.30 18.28 -7.38
C ALA A 69 5.86 16.89 -6.90
N LEU A 70 5.93 15.87 -7.77
CA LEU A 70 5.64 14.48 -7.40
C LEU A 70 6.68 13.92 -6.41
N VAL A 71 7.97 14.17 -6.65
CA VAL A 71 9.07 13.77 -5.75
C VAL A 71 8.88 14.40 -4.37
N GLU A 72 8.72 15.72 -4.30
CA GLU A 72 8.58 16.46 -3.04
C GLU A 72 7.33 16.05 -2.27
N SER A 73 6.19 15.94 -2.96
CA SER A 73 4.92 15.55 -2.34
C SER A 73 4.98 14.11 -1.81
N SER A 74 5.62 13.20 -2.54
CA SER A 74 5.82 11.81 -2.10
C SER A 74 6.73 11.76 -0.88
N ALA A 75 7.90 12.40 -0.94
CA ALA A 75 8.85 12.45 0.16
C ALA A 75 8.25 13.06 1.43
N LEU A 76 7.53 14.18 1.29
CA LEU A 76 6.85 14.85 2.40
C LEU A 76 5.78 13.95 3.02
N THR A 77 4.93 13.34 2.19
CA THR A 77 3.84 12.48 2.68
C THR A 77 4.37 11.29 3.45
N LEU A 78 5.34 10.57 2.88
CA LEU A 78 5.92 9.39 3.52
C LEU A 78 6.70 9.74 4.78
N SER A 79 7.44 10.86 4.79
CA SER A 79 8.14 11.32 5.99
C SER A 79 7.18 11.73 7.12
N ALA A 80 6.06 12.38 6.78
CA ALA A 80 5.10 12.89 7.75
C ALA A 80 4.17 11.80 8.30
N PHE A 81 3.83 10.80 7.47
CA PHE A 81 2.90 9.73 7.81
C PHE A 81 3.46 8.34 7.44
N PRO A 82 4.63 7.94 7.97
CA PRO A 82 5.29 6.69 7.57
C PRO A 82 4.50 5.44 7.94
N TYR A 83 3.49 5.55 8.79
CA TYR A 83 2.62 4.43 9.21
C TYR A 83 1.36 4.26 8.33
N ALA A 84 1.10 5.18 7.38
CA ALA A 84 -0.17 5.23 6.65
C ALA A 84 0.02 5.07 5.14
N ILE A 85 -0.76 4.18 4.52
CA ILE A 85 -0.75 4.03 3.05
C ILE A 85 -1.23 5.33 2.38
N LEU A 86 -0.78 5.55 1.14
CA LEU A 86 -1.19 6.72 0.37
C LEU A 86 -2.71 6.69 0.11
N PRO A 87 -3.48 7.72 0.53
CA PRO A 87 -4.91 7.75 0.29
C PRO A 87 -5.22 7.79 -1.22
N ASN A 88 -6.27 7.11 -1.67
CA ASN A 88 -6.65 7.08 -3.09
C ASN A 88 -6.82 8.49 -3.71
N LYS A 89 -7.29 9.47 -2.94
CA LYS A 89 -7.39 10.87 -3.42
C LYS A 89 -6.03 11.50 -3.69
N LEU A 90 -5.02 11.18 -2.87
CA LEU A 90 -3.66 11.64 -3.11
C LEU A 90 -3.04 10.90 -4.29
N LEU A 91 -3.28 9.59 -4.40
CA LEU A 91 -2.85 8.80 -5.56
C LEU A 91 -3.40 9.36 -6.88
N GLN A 92 -4.64 9.85 -6.91
CA GLN A 92 -5.18 10.52 -8.10
C GLN A 92 -4.41 11.77 -8.52
N GLU A 93 -3.91 12.55 -7.54
CA GLU A 93 -3.06 13.70 -7.81
C GLU A 93 -1.66 13.26 -8.25
N PHE A 94 -1.13 12.17 -7.67
CA PHE A 94 0.16 11.60 -8.09
C PHE A 94 0.11 11.04 -9.51
N SER A 95 -0.97 10.36 -9.89
CA SER A 95 -1.20 9.92 -11.27
C SER A 95 -1.23 11.11 -12.23
N ALA A 96 -1.96 12.19 -11.89
CA ALA A 96 -1.99 13.38 -12.74
C ALA A 96 -0.62 14.07 -12.88
N LEU A 97 0.19 14.09 -11.81
CA LEU A 97 1.56 14.61 -11.87
C LEU A 97 2.46 13.68 -12.69
N ALA A 98 2.34 12.36 -12.55
CA ALA A 98 3.09 11.39 -13.34
C ALA A 98 2.74 11.49 -14.83
N ASP A 99 1.46 11.60 -15.18
CA ASP A 99 0.99 11.81 -16.55
C ASP A 99 1.56 13.12 -17.13
N THR A 100 1.53 14.21 -16.35
CA THR A 100 2.09 15.52 -16.76
C THR A 100 3.62 15.47 -16.89
N ALA A 101 4.27 14.63 -16.08
CA ALA A 101 5.71 14.38 -16.12
C ALA A 101 6.12 13.35 -17.18
N GLU A 102 5.17 12.80 -17.93
CA GLU A 102 5.38 11.73 -18.92
C GLU A 102 6.05 10.48 -18.30
N LEU A 103 5.72 10.18 -17.05
CA LEU A 103 6.22 9.02 -16.30
C LEU A 103 5.19 7.89 -16.30
N ASP A 104 5.61 6.69 -16.71
CA ASP A 104 4.80 5.49 -16.63
C ASP A 104 4.88 4.86 -15.23
N LEU A 105 4.03 5.34 -14.33
CA LEU A 105 3.94 4.88 -12.93
C LEU A 105 2.58 4.20 -12.69
N PRO A 106 2.50 2.85 -12.67
CA PRO A 106 1.25 2.11 -12.52
C PRO A 106 0.75 2.13 -11.05
N PHE A 107 0.31 3.29 -10.55
CA PHE A 107 -0.18 3.42 -9.19
C PHE A 107 -1.39 2.52 -8.92
N VAL A 108 -1.33 1.78 -7.81
CA VAL A 108 -2.39 0.87 -7.34
C VAL A 108 -3.15 1.46 -6.16
N GLU A 109 -4.47 1.31 -6.16
CA GLU A 109 -5.37 1.75 -5.08
C GLU A 109 -5.38 0.79 -3.89
N GLU A 110 -5.89 1.23 -2.72
CA GLU A 110 -6.05 0.37 -1.53
C GLU A 110 -7.04 -0.80 -1.76
N VAL A 111 -8.12 -0.53 -2.50
CA VAL A 111 -9.20 -1.48 -2.77
C VAL A 111 -9.44 -1.54 -4.27
N ALA A 112 -9.25 -2.72 -4.85
CA ALA A 112 -9.73 -3.03 -6.19
C ALA A 112 -11.15 -3.58 -6.08
N ALA A 113 -12.17 -2.80 -6.44
CA ALA A 113 -13.58 -3.25 -6.42
C ALA A 113 -13.81 -4.55 -7.20
N ASP A 114 -12.99 -4.78 -8.23
CA ASP A 114 -13.05 -5.96 -9.08
C ASP A 114 -12.53 -7.23 -8.42
N ILE A 115 -11.98 -7.15 -7.20
CA ILE A 115 -11.62 -8.35 -6.44
C ILE A 115 -12.85 -9.18 -6.10
N PHE A 116 -14.02 -8.53 -5.94
CA PHE A 116 -15.30 -9.21 -5.79
C PHE A 116 -15.71 -9.99 -7.05
N MET A 117 -15.10 -9.68 -8.19
CA MET A 117 -15.22 -10.43 -9.46
C MET A 117 -14.03 -11.37 -9.68
N GLY A 118 -13.16 -11.54 -8.68
CA GLY A 118 -11.95 -12.36 -8.74
C GLY A 118 -10.84 -11.79 -9.62
N LYS A 119 -10.81 -10.47 -9.87
CA LYS A 119 -9.89 -9.86 -10.84
C LYS A 119 -9.15 -8.64 -10.29
N PHE A 120 -7.97 -8.41 -10.85
CA PHE A 120 -7.26 -7.14 -10.78
C PHE A 120 -7.06 -6.60 -12.20
N SER A 121 -6.91 -5.27 -12.34
CA SER A 121 -6.47 -4.69 -13.62
C SER A 121 -4.98 -4.95 -13.86
N ASP A 122 -4.56 -4.91 -15.14
CA ASP A 122 -3.18 -5.22 -15.57
C ASP A 122 -2.11 -4.41 -14.81
N LYS A 123 -2.43 -3.19 -14.35
CA LYS A 123 -1.48 -2.34 -13.61
C LYS A 123 -1.00 -2.94 -12.29
N PHE A 124 -1.81 -3.77 -11.64
CA PHE A 124 -1.42 -4.41 -10.38
C PHE A 124 -0.31 -5.44 -10.60
N ALA A 125 -0.40 -6.22 -11.68
CA ALA A 125 0.65 -7.15 -12.08
C ALA A 125 1.93 -6.40 -12.46
N ASP A 126 1.82 -5.24 -13.16
CA ASP A 126 2.98 -4.44 -13.50
C ASP A 126 3.65 -3.84 -12.26
N ALA A 127 2.86 -3.29 -11.33
CA ALA A 127 3.36 -2.76 -10.07
C ALA A 127 4.06 -3.84 -9.23
N ALA A 128 3.49 -5.05 -9.14
CA ALA A 128 4.10 -6.17 -8.42
C ALA A 128 5.41 -6.64 -9.05
N ARG A 129 5.46 -6.73 -10.38
CA ARG A 129 6.69 -7.06 -11.13
C ARG A 129 7.78 -6.02 -10.87
N ARG A 130 7.45 -4.73 -10.93
CA ARG A 130 8.42 -3.64 -10.65
C ARG A 130 8.89 -3.67 -9.20
N ALA A 131 7.98 -3.91 -8.25
CA ALA A 131 8.33 -4.07 -6.84
C ALA A 131 9.28 -5.26 -6.61
N GLY A 132 9.04 -6.40 -7.26
CA GLY A 132 9.90 -7.58 -7.17
C GLY A 132 11.38 -7.29 -7.47
N ARG A 133 11.67 -6.42 -8.44
CA ARG A 133 13.05 -6.00 -8.78
C ARG A 133 13.72 -5.22 -7.65
N VAL A 134 13.00 -4.30 -7.03
CA VAL A 134 13.48 -3.46 -5.92
C VAL A 134 13.70 -4.30 -4.66
N LEU A 135 12.89 -5.33 -4.46
CA LEU A 135 12.87 -6.11 -3.23
C LEU A 135 13.76 -7.36 -3.26
N ALA A 136 14.29 -7.77 -4.42
CA ALA A 136 15.07 -8.99 -4.56
C ALA A 136 16.20 -9.09 -3.50
N GLY A 137 16.21 -10.20 -2.74
CA GLY A 137 17.19 -10.44 -1.67
C GLY A 137 17.04 -9.55 -0.41
N SER A 138 16.01 -8.70 -0.35
CA SER A 138 15.80 -7.78 0.77
C SER A 138 15.18 -8.46 1.98
N LEU A 139 15.27 -7.78 3.14
CA LEU A 139 14.56 -8.15 4.36
C LEU A 139 13.06 -8.31 4.13
N TYR A 140 12.46 -7.48 3.27
CA TYR A 140 11.03 -7.54 2.99
C TYR A 140 10.62 -8.87 2.33
N THR A 141 11.41 -9.35 1.36
CA THR A 141 11.12 -10.64 0.69
C THR A 141 11.21 -11.82 1.64
N ARG A 142 12.20 -11.82 2.54
CA ARG A 142 12.35 -12.85 3.55
C ARG A 142 11.26 -12.81 4.62
N TYR A 143 10.76 -11.61 4.97
CA TYR A 143 9.71 -11.47 5.97
C TYR A 143 8.35 -11.94 5.48
N TYR A 144 8.04 -11.73 4.20
CA TYR A 144 6.75 -12.14 3.62
C TYR A 144 6.84 -13.40 2.75
N ASP A 145 7.97 -14.10 2.71
CA ASP A 145 8.20 -15.26 1.82
C ASP A 145 7.84 -14.98 0.35
N ILE A 146 8.41 -13.90 -0.22
CA ILE A 146 8.10 -13.47 -1.58
C ILE A 146 9.08 -14.09 -2.57
N ASN A 147 8.56 -14.88 -3.51
CA ASN A 147 9.30 -15.34 -4.67
C ASN A 147 9.33 -14.25 -5.75
N THR A 148 10.47 -13.57 -5.91
CA THR A 148 10.61 -12.47 -6.88
C THR A 148 10.65 -12.95 -8.33
N ASP A 149 11.02 -14.21 -8.58
CA ASP A 149 10.99 -14.81 -9.92
C ASP A 149 9.55 -15.07 -10.38
N GLU A 150 8.67 -15.52 -9.45
CA GLU A 150 7.23 -15.64 -9.71
C GLU A 150 6.63 -14.26 -10.07
N LEU A 151 7.06 -13.18 -9.39
CA LEU A 151 6.67 -11.82 -9.75
C LEU A 151 7.23 -11.35 -11.09
N ALA A 152 8.49 -11.68 -11.41
CA ALA A 152 9.09 -11.36 -12.70
C ALA A 152 8.36 -12.04 -13.86
N SER A 153 7.78 -13.21 -13.61
CA SER A 153 6.98 -13.96 -14.58
C SER A 153 5.59 -13.39 -14.83
N LEU A 154 5.11 -12.41 -14.06
CA LEU A 154 3.85 -11.72 -14.32
C LEU A 154 4.00 -10.86 -15.58
N HIS A 155 3.54 -11.35 -16.72
CA HIS A 155 3.62 -10.57 -17.96
C HIS A 155 2.50 -9.54 -17.99
N THR A 156 2.88 -8.28 -18.16
CA THR A 156 1.96 -7.21 -18.55
C THR A 156 2.21 -6.87 -20.01
N ARG A 157 1.13 -6.67 -20.77
CA ARG A 157 1.16 -6.54 -22.23
C ARG A 157 2.24 -5.56 -22.72
N GLY A 158 3.22 -6.10 -23.44
CA GLY A 158 3.84 -5.41 -24.57
C GLY A 158 2.92 -5.51 -25.79
N ARG A 159 2.83 -4.44 -26.61
CA ARG A 159 2.22 -4.53 -27.94
C ARG A 159 2.87 -5.68 -28.70
N ARG A 160 2.09 -6.74 -29.00
CA ARG A 160 2.49 -8.02 -29.64
C ARG A 160 3.39 -8.93 -28.78
N ARG A 161 2.79 -9.76 -27.92
CA ARG A 161 2.90 -11.24 -27.86
C ARG A 161 2.42 -11.79 -26.52
N ALA A 162 1.79 -12.97 -26.58
CA ALA A 162 1.32 -13.84 -25.50
C ALA A 162 0.47 -13.20 -24.38
N ARG A 163 -0.85 -13.47 -24.45
CA ARG A 163 -1.84 -13.11 -23.45
C ARG A 163 -1.66 -14.04 -22.24
N VAL A 164 -0.92 -13.61 -21.23
CA VAL A 164 -1.07 -14.21 -19.89
C VAL A 164 -2.54 -14.04 -19.49
N ALA A 165 -3.10 -15.07 -18.86
CA ALA A 165 -4.47 -15.00 -18.36
C ALA A 165 -4.59 -13.79 -17.42
N SER A 166 -5.58 -12.94 -17.67
CA SER A 166 -5.79 -11.65 -16.99
C SER A 166 -5.93 -11.76 -15.47
N ASP A 167 -6.00 -12.98 -14.94
CA ASP A 167 -6.20 -13.37 -13.55
C ASP A 167 -4.94 -13.92 -12.88
N ALA A 168 -3.78 -14.00 -13.56
CA ALA A 168 -2.57 -14.58 -13.00
C ALA A 168 -2.14 -13.92 -11.67
N PHE A 169 -2.19 -12.58 -11.60
CA PHE A 169 -1.89 -11.86 -10.37
C PHE A 169 -2.94 -12.08 -9.27
N ALA A 170 -4.23 -12.15 -9.63
CA ALA A 170 -5.28 -12.47 -8.67
C ALA A 170 -5.11 -13.88 -8.11
N THR A 171 -4.76 -14.85 -8.97
CA THR A 171 -4.51 -16.25 -8.62
C THR A 171 -3.32 -16.37 -7.68
N LEU A 172 -2.23 -15.63 -7.96
CA LEU A 172 -1.08 -15.55 -7.06
C LEU A 172 -1.47 -15.01 -5.68
N CYS A 173 -2.21 -13.91 -5.63
CA CYS A 173 -2.67 -13.33 -4.35
C CYS A 173 -3.57 -14.30 -3.58
N ALA A 174 -4.47 -15.01 -4.26
CA ALA A 174 -5.37 -15.98 -3.63
C ALA A 174 -4.62 -17.22 -3.11
N LYS A 175 -3.68 -17.76 -3.90
CA LYS A 175 -2.77 -18.84 -3.49
C LYS A 175 -2.01 -18.46 -2.22
N ARG A 176 -1.43 -17.26 -2.18
CA ARG A 176 -0.72 -16.73 -1.00
C ARG A 176 -1.62 -16.38 0.17
N ALA A 177 -2.93 -16.19 -0.06
CA ALA A 177 -3.89 -16.01 1.01
C ALA A 177 -4.45 -17.34 1.53
N GLY A 178 -4.22 -18.45 0.82
CA GLY A 178 -4.77 -19.76 1.15
C GLY A 178 -6.28 -19.84 0.95
N VAL A 179 -6.84 -19.07 0.01
CA VAL A 179 -8.29 -18.97 -0.22
C VAL A 179 -8.65 -19.03 -1.71
N GLU A 180 -9.93 -19.28 -2.00
CA GLU A 180 -10.46 -19.30 -3.37
C GLU A 180 -10.79 -17.89 -3.89
N LEU A 181 -10.66 -17.70 -5.21
CA LEU A 181 -11.03 -16.47 -5.92
C LEU A 181 -12.54 -16.36 -6.17
N GLY A 182 -13.00 -15.12 -6.38
CA GLY A 182 -14.35 -14.86 -6.91
C GLY A 182 -15.47 -15.05 -5.88
N THR A 183 -15.15 -15.09 -4.60
CA THR A 183 -16.15 -15.15 -3.54
C THR A 183 -16.72 -13.76 -3.22
N TRP A 184 -17.96 -13.72 -2.74
CA TRP A 184 -18.59 -12.48 -2.26
C TRP A 184 -18.30 -12.19 -0.78
N HIS A 185 -17.40 -12.95 -0.14
CA HIS A 185 -17.09 -12.82 1.29
C HIS A 185 -16.05 -11.71 1.53
N PRO A 186 -16.40 -10.63 2.24
CA PRO A 186 -15.49 -9.50 2.44
C PRO A 186 -14.18 -9.87 3.16
N ALA A 187 -14.24 -10.81 4.11
CA ALA A 187 -13.05 -11.28 4.84
C ALA A 187 -12.07 -12.01 3.90
N THR A 188 -12.59 -12.92 3.06
CA THR A 188 -11.81 -13.64 2.05
C THR A 188 -11.18 -12.67 1.06
N ASN A 189 -11.97 -11.75 0.48
CA ASN A 189 -11.43 -10.75 -0.44
C ASN A 189 -10.42 -9.81 0.25
N GLY A 190 -10.62 -9.51 1.53
CA GLY A 190 -9.67 -8.75 2.33
C GLY A 190 -8.31 -9.43 2.48
N THR A 191 -8.27 -10.75 2.67
CA THR A 191 -6.99 -11.50 2.68
C THR A 191 -6.27 -11.46 1.34
N ILE A 192 -7.00 -11.50 0.22
CA ILE A 192 -6.41 -11.40 -1.13
C ILE A 192 -5.90 -9.98 -1.40
N LEU A 193 -6.66 -8.95 -1.02
CA LEU A 193 -6.22 -7.55 -1.09
C LEU A 193 -4.97 -7.32 -0.24
N GLU A 194 -4.87 -7.93 0.92
CA GLU A 194 -3.66 -7.85 1.75
C GLU A 194 -2.44 -8.42 1.04
N GLN A 195 -2.57 -9.57 0.36
CA GLN A 195 -1.47 -10.12 -0.46
C GLN A 195 -1.11 -9.19 -1.61
N GLN A 196 -2.11 -8.59 -2.28
CA GLN A 196 -1.84 -7.58 -3.31
C GLN A 196 -1.02 -6.41 -2.74
N GLN A 197 -1.37 -5.88 -1.57
CA GLN A 197 -0.65 -4.77 -0.93
C GLN A 197 0.78 -5.14 -0.55
N ILE A 198 1.01 -6.39 -0.13
CA ILE A 198 2.35 -6.93 0.15
C ILE A 198 3.17 -6.98 -1.15
N LEU A 199 2.64 -7.62 -2.20
CA LEU A 199 3.38 -7.86 -3.44
C LEU A 199 3.65 -6.58 -4.24
N THR A 200 2.79 -5.56 -4.14
CA THR A 200 3.01 -4.26 -4.78
C THR A 200 3.69 -3.25 -3.85
N THR A 201 3.95 -3.62 -2.59
CA THR A 201 4.37 -2.73 -1.48
C THR A 201 3.47 -1.49 -1.32
N GLN A 202 2.24 -1.58 -1.81
CA GLN A 202 1.30 -0.47 -1.94
C GLN A 202 1.97 0.82 -2.49
N ASN A 203 2.69 0.67 -3.60
CA ASN A 203 3.42 1.72 -4.34
C ASN A 203 4.76 2.17 -3.74
N LEU A 204 5.18 1.69 -2.56
CA LEU A 204 6.42 2.17 -1.93
C LEU A 204 7.66 1.86 -2.79
N ALA A 205 7.83 0.62 -3.25
CA ALA A 205 8.93 0.22 -4.12
C ALA A 205 8.95 1.03 -5.44
N LEU A 206 7.77 1.23 -6.05
CA LEU A 206 7.64 2.03 -7.26
C LEU A 206 8.10 3.48 -7.03
N LEU A 207 7.65 4.10 -5.94
CA LEU A 207 8.04 5.47 -5.60
C LEU A 207 9.53 5.57 -5.25
N PHE A 208 10.06 4.63 -4.48
CA PHE A 208 11.46 4.65 -4.04
C PHE A 208 12.44 4.53 -5.20
N GLU A 209 12.15 3.65 -6.16
CA GLU A 209 12.98 3.43 -7.34
C GLU A 209 12.82 4.57 -8.35
N GLU A 210 11.61 4.79 -8.84
CA GLU A 210 11.37 5.67 -10.01
C GLU A 210 11.55 7.17 -9.68
N LEU A 211 11.37 7.55 -8.40
CA LEU A 211 11.53 8.93 -7.93
C LEU A 211 12.81 9.13 -7.10
N GLY A 212 13.64 8.09 -6.94
CA GLY A 212 14.89 8.17 -6.17
C GLY A 212 14.68 8.48 -4.68
N LEU A 213 13.53 8.09 -4.10
CA LEU A 213 13.21 8.45 -2.71
C LEU A 213 14.12 7.74 -1.71
N LYS A 214 14.73 6.61 -2.06
CA LYS A 214 15.72 5.94 -1.19
C LYS A 214 16.82 6.92 -0.78
N VAL A 215 17.46 7.55 -1.78
CA VAL A 215 18.54 8.52 -1.57
C VAL A 215 18.02 9.76 -0.83
N LEU A 216 16.88 10.29 -1.26
CA LEU A 216 16.31 11.51 -0.69
C LEU A 216 15.90 11.36 0.79
N LEU A 217 15.43 10.17 1.17
CA LEU A 217 14.92 9.90 2.51
C LEU A 217 15.91 9.15 3.40
N GLN A 218 17.09 8.77 2.91
CA GLN A 218 18.05 7.89 3.61
C GLN A 218 18.25 8.28 5.08
N SER A 219 18.56 9.57 5.34
CA SER A 219 18.81 10.10 6.69
C SER A 219 17.58 10.10 7.62
N ARG A 220 16.38 9.90 7.08
CA ARG A 220 15.10 9.86 7.82
C ARG A 220 14.55 8.45 7.97
N LEU A 221 14.99 7.48 7.18
CA LEU A 221 14.42 6.12 7.16
C LEU A 221 14.45 5.46 8.55
N GLY A 222 15.56 5.58 9.29
CA GLY A 222 15.65 5.05 10.65
C GLY A 222 14.61 5.68 11.61
N VAL A 223 14.38 6.99 11.50
CA VAL A 223 13.35 7.69 12.27
C VAL A 223 11.95 7.26 11.83
N MET A 224 11.72 7.09 10.53
CA MET A 224 10.44 6.62 9.99
C MET A 224 10.08 5.23 10.52
N VAL A 225 11.04 4.29 10.57
CA VAL A 225 10.88 2.98 11.19
C VAL A 225 10.41 3.11 12.64
N ARG A 226 11.11 3.93 13.44
CA ARG A 226 10.75 4.15 14.85
C ARG A 226 9.34 4.73 15.00
N VAL A 227 8.99 5.74 14.20
CA VAL A 227 7.67 6.38 14.23
C VAL A 227 6.56 5.41 13.85
N CYS A 228 6.78 4.51 12.89
CA CYS A 228 5.82 3.44 12.58
C CYS A 228 5.55 2.58 13.81
N PHE A 229 6.60 2.13 14.49
CA PHE A 229 6.47 1.25 15.65
C PHE A 229 5.82 1.94 16.85
N GLU A 230 6.23 3.16 17.17
CA GLU A 230 5.61 3.97 18.22
C GLU A 230 4.11 4.16 17.97
N TRP A 231 3.72 4.40 16.71
CA TRP A 231 2.32 4.50 16.32
C TRP A 231 1.58 3.18 16.54
N ILE A 232 2.17 2.04 16.17
CA ILE A 232 1.60 0.70 16.39
C ILE A 232 1.35 0.45 17.88
N CYS A 233 2.38 0.65 18.72
CA CYS A 233 2.31 0.49 20.16
C CYS A 233 1.17 1.35 20.74
N LYS A 234 1.13 2.64 20.39
CA LYS A 234 0.09 3.57 20.88
C LYS A 234 -1.31 3.12 20.47
N ARG A 235 -1.51 2.68 19.23
CA ARG A 235 -2.83 2.38 18.69
C ARG A 235 -3.40 1.04 19.17
N GLN A 236 -2.56 0.02 19.31
CA GLN A 236 -2.98 -1.30 19.81
C GLN A 236 -3.37 -1.27 21.29
N GLN A 237 -2.94 -0.24 22.03
CA GLN A 237 -3.27 -0.08 23.45
C GLN A 237 -4.47 0.85 23.69
N VAL A 238 -5.10 1.39 22.64
CA VAL A 238 -6.34 2.15 22.77
C VAL A 238 -7.49 1.18 23.06
N ARG A 239 -8.26 1.45 24.13
CA ARG A 239 -9.49 0.71 24.41
C ARG A 239 -10.54 1.02 23.34
N ILE A 240 -10.92 0.00 22.58
CA ILE A 240 -11.95 0.09 21.55
C ILE A 240 -13.01 -0.96 21.85
N GLU A 241 -14.23 -0.52 22.16
CA GLU A 241 -15.32 -1.41 22.57
C GLU A 241 -15.98 -2.08 21.37
N HIS A 242 -16.15 -1.35 20.27
CA HIS A 242 -16.79 -1.89 19.08
C HIS A 242 -15.85 -2.82 18.29
N TYR A 243 -16.27 -4.06 18.09
CA TYR A 243 -15.52 -5.08 17.37
C TYR A 243 -15.10 -4.64 15.96
N HIS A 244 -16.01 -4.01 15.19
CA HIS A 244 -15.69 -3.50 13.86
C HIS A 244 -14.57 -2.45 13.88
N ALA A 245 -14.58 -1.54 14.86
CA ALA A 245 -13.51 -0.57 15.02
C ALA A 245 -12.17 -1.21 15.40
N ARG A 246 -12.18 -2.34 16.15
CA ARG A 246 -10.97 -3.14 16.41
C ARG A 246 -10.42 -3.78 15.14
N LEU A 247 -11.28 -4.26 14.25
CA LEU A 247 -10.85 -4.78 12.93
C LEU A 247 -10.21 -3.68 12.07
N ILE A 248 -10.79 -2.48 12.04
CA ILE A 248 -10.19 -1.32 11.36
C ILE A 248 -8.82 -0.99 11.96
N MET A 249 -8.70 -1.04 13.28
CA MET A 249 -7.41 -0.86 13.97
C MET A 249 -6.42 -1.93 13.51
N LEU A 250 -6.74 -3.23 13.57
CA LEU A 250 -5.84 -4.28 13.11
C LEU A 250 -5.35 -4.06 11.67
N LYS A 251 -6.27 -3.73 10.75
CA LYS A 251 -5.93 -3.38 9.38
C LYS A 251 -4.91 -2.25 9.30
N ASN A 252 -5.13 -1.15 10.03
CA ASN A 252 -4.20 -0.02 10.02
C ASN A 252 -2.85 -0.35 10.71
N THR A 253 -2.84 -1.28 11.66
CA THR A 253 -1.59 -1.80 12.24
C THR A 253 -0.79 -2.56 11.19
N ALA A 254 -1.46 -3.40 10.40
CA ALA A 254 -0.81 -4.16 9.33
C ALA A 254 -0.26 -3.22 8.25
N TYR A 255 -0.94 -2.11 7.97
CA TYR A 255 -0.41 -1.05 7.11
C TYR A 255 0.89 -0.45 7.67
N ALA A 256 0.86 0.00 8.93
CA ALA A 256 2.02 0.59 9.58
C ALA A 256 3.20 -0.38 9.66
N TRP A 257 2.92 -1.65 9.95
CA TRP A 257 3.93 -2.70 10.02
C TRP A 257 4.54 -2.98 8.65
N ARG A 258 3.73 -3.12 7.59
CA ARG A 258 4.22 -3.28 6.21
C ARG A 258 5.15 -2.16 5.80
N GLN A 259 4.80 -0.90 6.10
CA GLN A 259 5.67 0.23 5.77
C GLN A 259 6.97 0.19 6.58
N MET A 260 6.90 -0.11 7.88
CA MET A 260 8.07 -0.25 8.73
C MET A 260 9.04 -1.31 8.20
N VAL A 261 8.55 -2.50 7.84
CA VAL A 261 9.35 -3.59 7.27
C VAL A 261 9.95 -3.17 5.93
N PHE A 262 9.22 -2.42 5.10
CA PHE A 262 9.75 -1.86 3.86
C PHE A 262 10.90 -0.87 4.13
N TYR A 263 10.72 0.09 5.04
CA TYR A 263 11.78 1.05 5.37
C TYR A 263 13.01 0.37 5.97
N LEU A 264 12.84 -0.64 6.82
CA LEU A 264 13.93 -1.48 7.31
C LEU A 264 14.69 -2.20 6.18
N ALA A 265 13.97 -2.61 5.12
CA ALA A 265 14.57 -3.24 3.96
C ALA A 265 15.34 -2.27 3.06
N MET A 266 15.07 -0.96 3.16
CA MET A 266 15.75 0.09 2.39
C MET A 266 17.02 0.61 3.09
N LEU A 267 17.18 0.37 4.39
CA LEU A 267 18.36 0.75 5.16
C LEU A 267 19.56 -0.15 4.86
N ASP A 268 20.76 0.42 4.94
CA ASP A 268 21.99 -0.36 4.92
C ASP A 268 22.16 -1.15 6.22
N GLU A 269 23.04 -2.16 6.24
CA GLU A 269 23.12 -3.12 7.35
C GLU A 269 23.38 -2.45 8.72
N GLY A 270 24.27 -1.45 8.77
CA GLY A 270 24.55 -0.69 9.99
C GLY A 270 23.33 0.07 10.49
N GLU A 271 22.74 0.90 9.64
CA GLU A 271 21.57 1.72 9.97
C GLU A 271 20.34 0.85 10.32
N ARG A 272 20.20 -0.31 9.67
CA ARG A 272 19.15 -1.29 9.96
C ARG A 272 19.31 -1.88 11.36
N ARG A 273 20.54 -2.18 11.81
CA ARG A 273 20.79 -2.64 13.18
C ARG A 273 20.41 -1.56 14.20
N ASP A 274 20.77 -0.30 13.94
CA ASP A 274 20.44 0.82 14.83
C ASP A 274 18.92 1.09 14.89
N ALA A 275 18.25 1.03 13.73
CA ALA A 275 16.80 1.14 13.64
C ALA A 275 16.10 -0.01 14.38
N MET A 276 16.58 -1.25 14.22
CA MET A 276 16.05 -2.42 14.94
C MET A 276 16.27 -2.28 16.46
N ALA A 277 17.45 -1.82 16.90
CA ALA A 277 17.71 -1.55 18.31
C ALA A 277 16.76 -0.50 18.90
N SER A 278 16.41 0.53 18.12
CA SER A 278 15.43 1.54 18.50
C SER A 278 14.02 0.96 18.64
N VAL A 279 13.62 0.06 17.74
CA VAL A 279 12.35 -0.68 17.81
C VAL A 279 12.32 -1.57 19.06
N GLU A 280 13.39 -2.31 19.34
CA GLU A 280 13.50 -3.16 20.54
C GLU A 280 13.44 -2.36 21.84
N ALA A 281 14.13 -1.22 21.91
CA ALA A 281 14.08 -0.33 23.06
C ALA A 281 12.65 0.22 23.28
N CYS A 282 11.97 0.63 22.21
CA CYS A 282 10.56 1.02 22.27
C CYS A 282 9.68 -0.14 22.75
N PHE A 283 9.91 -1.36 22.24
CA PHE A 283 9.13 -2.54 22.62
C PHE A 283 9.32 -2.90 24.09
N ALA A 284 10.55 -2.84 24.60
CA ALA A 284 10.89 -3.14 25.99
C ALA A 284 10.20 -2.23 27.01
N THR A 285 9.87 -1.00 26.63
CA THR A 285 9.16 -0.03 27.49
C THR A 285 7.64 -0.22 27.51
N GLN A 286 7.09 -1.10 26.65
CA GLN A 286 5.65 -1.35 26.61
C GLN A 286 5.17 -2.23 27.77
N PRO A 287 3.89 -2.12 28.18
CA PRO A 287 3.30 -2.98 29.20
C PRO A 287 3.48 -4.47 28.88
N VAL A 288 3.65 -5.29 29.93
CA VAL A 288 3.89 -6.74 29.82
C VAL A 288 2.84 -7.42 28.95
N ALA A 289 1.55 -7.15 29.19
CA ALA A 289 0.46 -7.75 28.42
C ALA A 289 0.54 -7.46 26.91
N PHE A 290 0.96 -6.24 26.53
CA PHE A 290 1.19 -5.92 25.12
C PHE A 290 2.40 -6.67 24.58
N ARG A 291 3.51 -6.69 25.33
CA ARG A 291 4.73 -7.40 24.92
C ARG A 291 4.49 -8.88 24.70
N GLU A 292 3.80 -9.56 25.61
CA GLU A 292 3.46 -10.99 25.46
C GLU A 292 2.62 -11.24 24.21
N THR A 293 1.59 -10.41 24.01
CA THR A 293 0.69 -10.53 22.87
C THR A 293 1.39 -10.26 21.53
N PHE A 294 2.31 -9.29 21.49
CA PHE A 294 2.97 -8.84 20.26
C PHE A 294 4.34 -9.51 20.04
N LEU A 295 4.82 -10.32 20.98
CA LEU A 295 6.10 -11.02 20.90
C LEU A 295 6.24 -11.90 19.64
N PRO A 296 5.22 -12.66 19.19
CA PRO A 296 5.35 -13.52 18.00
C PRO A 296 5.80 -12.76 16.75
N VAL A 297 5.29 -11.56 16.52
CA VAL A 297 5.63 -10.75 15.34
C VAL A 297 6.98 -10.05 15.49
N MET A 298 7.36 -9.70 16.72
CA MET A 298 8.70 -9.21 17.04
C MET A 298 9.77 -10.29 16.85
N SER A 299 9.52 -11.51 17.31
CA SER A 299 10.40 -12.66 17.06
C SER A 299 10.55 -12.93 15.57
N GLY A 300 9.47 -12.81 14.80
CA GLY A 300 9.53 -12.91 13.34
C GLY A 300 10.47 -11.86 12.74
N LEU A 301 10.31 -10.60 13.12
CA LEU A 301 11.19 -9.53 12.62
C LEU A 301 12.66 -9.77 12.96
N ARG A 302 12.97 -10.24 14.19
CA ARG A 302 14.33 -10.58 14.62
C ARG A 302 14.97 -11.66 13.74
N LYS A 303 14.24 -12.76 13.48
CA LYS A 303 14.71 -13.85 12.63
C LYS A 303 15.12 -13.37 11.24
N VAL A 304 14.30 -12.52 10.64
CA VAL A 304 14.57 -12.01 9.29
C VAL A 304 15.72 -11.00 9.28
N CYS A 305 15.86 -10.19 10.34
CA CYS A 305 17.03 -9.36 10.55
C CYS A 305 18.32 -10.20 10.67
N ALA A 306 18.23 -11.41 11.24
CA ALA A 306 19.33 -12.37 11.31
C ALA A 306 19.57 -13.15 9.99
N GLY A 307 18.74 -12.94 8.97
CA GLY A 307 18.89 -13.54 7.63
C GLY A 307 17.98 -14.74 7.36
N GLU A 308 17.16 -15.17 8.32
CA GLU A 308 16.20 -16.26 8.11
C GLU A 308 15.03 -15.82 7.20
N VAL A 309 14.36 -16.80 6.60
CA VAL A 309 13.09 -16.61 5.88
C VAL A 309 11.95 -17.04 6.78
N LEU A 310 10.90 -16.22 6.87
CA LEU A 310 9.67 -16.60 7.54
C LEU A 310 8.67 -17.14 6.53
N HIS A 311 8.14 -18.32 6.78
CA HIS A 311 6.99 -18.82 6.03
C HIS A 311 5.72 -18.08 6.46
N GLN A 312 4.88 -17.73 5.48
CA GLN A 312 3.80 -16.76 5.69
C GLN A 312 2.64 -17.28 6.57
N HIS A 313 2.31 -18.57 6.48
CA HIS A 313 1.10 -19.13 7.10
C HIS A 313 1.34 -19.81 8.44
N ASP A 314 2.51 -20.43 8.60
CA ASP A 314 2.82 -21.22 9.78
C ASP A 314 3.67 -20.41 10.76
N ALA A 315 3.35 -20.56 12.05
CA ALA A 315 4.32 -20.15 13.05
C ALA A 315 5.55 -21.05 12.94
N THR A 316 6.72 -20.47 13.13
CA THR A 316 7.92 -21.27 13.38
C THR A 316 7.75 -22.06 14.69
N GLU A 317 8.60 -23.07 14.91
CA GLU A 317 8.56 -23.90 16.12
C GLU A 317 8.66 -23.09 17.42
N ASP A 318 9.38 -21.96 17.40
CA ASP A 318 9.53 -21.01 18.50
C ASP A 318 8.44 -19.92 18.55
N GLY A 319 7.39 -20.05 17.72
CA GLY A 319 6.20 -19.21 17.75
C GLY A 319 6.31 -17.89 16.97
N ALA A 320 7.38 -17.65 16.22
CA ALA A 320 7.53 -16.45 15.40
C ALA A 320 6.51 -16.43 14.24
N LYS A 321 5.98 -15.25 13.92
CA LYS A 321 4.89 -15.09 12.93
C LYS A 321 5.09 -13.89 12.02
N VAL A 322 4.60 -14.04 10.79
CA VAL A 322 4.33 -12.90 9.88
C VAL A 322 3.11 -12.15 10.39
N PHE A 323 3.18 -10.81 10.39
CA PHE A 323 2.02 -9.98 10.75
C PHE A 323 1.14 -9.69 9.54
N LEU A 324 -0.07 -10.25 9.57
CA LEU A 324 -1.16 -10.00 8.61
C LEU A 324 -2.34 -9.41 9.38
N GLY A 325 -3.07 -8.47 8.78
CA GLY A 325 -4.20 -7.78 9.40
C GLY A 325 -5.56 -8.37 9.05
N TRP A 326 -5.64 -9.19 8.00
CA TRP A 326 -6.85 -9.89 7.59
C TRP A 326 -6.81 -11.37 7.94
N THR A 327 -8.00 -11.92 8.19
CA THR A 327 -8.19 -13.35 8.41
C THR A 327 -9.64 -13.69 8.07
N VAL A 328 -9.88 -14.96 7.69
CA VAL A 328 -11.22 -15.53 7.51
C VAL A 328 -11.81 -16.08 8.82
N THR A 329 -10.98 -16.18 9.86
CA THR A 329 -11.37 -16.60 11.21
C THR A 329 -11.17 -15.46 12.22
N ARG A 330 -11.24 -15.73 13.52
CA ARG A 330 -10.93 -14.72 14.53
C ARG A 330 -9.44 -14.39 14.51
N HIS A 331 -9.11 -13.10 14.44
CA HIS A 331 -7.72 -12.66 14.46
C HIS A 331 -7.10 -12.94 15.84
N TRP A 332 -5.91 -13.53 15.86
CA TRP A 332 -5.22 -14.00 17.08
C TRP A 332 -4.88 -12.89 18.08
N LEU A 333 -4.62 -11.66 17.62
CA LEU A 333 -4.51 -10.46 18.48
C LEU A 333 -5.82 -10.05 19.19
N LEU A 334 -6.96 -10.60 18.79
CA LEU A 334 -8.24 -10.34 19.46
C LEU A 334 -8.48 -11.43 20.48
N ALA A 335 -8.26 -11.13 21.76
CA ALA A 335 -8.62 -12.00 22.88
C ALA A 335 -10.01 -12.64 22.67
N PRO A 336 -10.22 -13.92 23.05
CA PRO A 336 -11.55 -14.53 23.06
C PRO A 336 -12.55 -13.62 23.77
N GLN A 337 -13.77 -13.52 23.25
CA GLN A 337 -14.82 -12.90 24.05
C GLN A 337 -15.14 -13.96 25.10
N ASP A 338 -14.91 -13.64 26.37
CA ASP A 338 -15.59 -14.37 27.42
C ASP A 338 -17.07 -14.35 27.06
N VAL A 339 -17.67 -15.53 26.96
CA VAL A 339 -19.11 -15.69 26.86
C VAL A 339 -19.68 -15.25 28.20
N ILE A 340 -19.77 -13.94 28.42
CA ILE A 340 -20.49 -13.38 29.56
C ILE A 340 -21.97 -13.46 29.22
N SER A 341 -22.53 -14.61 29.57
CA SER A 341 -23.90 -14.83 30.02
C SER A 341 -25.00 -14.02 29.31
N SER A 342 -25.51 -14.54 28.19
CA SER A 342 -26.94 -14.39 27.87
C SER A 342 -27.73 -15.47 28.61
N ARG A 343 -27.77 -15.36 29.95
CA ARG A 343 -28.78 -16.01 30.82
C ARG A 343 -29.43 -14.94 31.70
N THR A 344 -30.30 -14.15 31.10
CA THR A 344 -31.48 -13.45 31.66
C THR A 344 -31.99 -12.65 30.47
N VAL A 345 -33.08 -13.03 29.81
CA VAL A 345 -34.45 -12.86 30.30
C VAL A 345 -35.30 -14.07 29.89
N GLU A 346 -35.66 -14.89 30.87
CA GLU A 346 -36.92 -15.64 30.87
C GLU A 346 -38.01 -14.71 31.42
N GLN A 347 -39.20 -14.79 30.81
CA GLN A 347 -40.52 -14.49 31.39
C GLN A 347 -40.81 -13.04 31.82
N GLN A 348 -41.47 -12.29 30.94
CA GLN A 348 -42.92 -12.00 31.00
C GLN A 348 -43.37 -11.21 29.78
#